data_AF-A0A5E4I4A6-F1
#
_entry.id   AF-A0A5E4I4A6-F1
#
_cell.length_a   1.000
_cell.length_b   1.000
_cell.length_c   1.000
_cell.angle_alpha   90.00
_cell.angle_beta   90.00
_cell.angle_gamma   90.00
#
_symmetry.space_group_name_H-M   'P 1'
#
loop_
_entity.id
_entity.type
_entity.pdbx_description
1 polymer ?
#
loop_
_entity_poly.entity_id
_entity_poly.type
_entity_poly.pdbx_seq_one_letter_code
_entity_poly.pdbx_strand_id
1 'polypeptide(L)'
;MLKHKSRKIDSTQRVLEKKPTKEDLNYIWNTGALEKKAKERGSEWYYDTFGVTGTILSALFSLAFLGIGILVLDYFARETASAILAGIRGFLLANVDVFFLIFLLTSFITYCSKRQHGVRLVLSPFAGALGTAVFFWTAANITLIANAGTGNIALFTIADSIRNNLLAIFGIFLTLGYLIVLSKPMFEGISGYMCEKAVASQEHEPNKTYRSKQN
;
A
#
# COMPACT_ATOMS: atom_id res chain seq x y z
N MET A 1 53.29 -22.99 10.58
CA MET A 1 52.88 -23.68 9.33
C MET A 1 51.43 -24.15 9.46
N LEU A 2 50.45 -23.41 8.97
CA LEU A 2 49.06 -23.87 8.84
C LEU A 2 48.52 -23.41 7.48
N LYS A 3 48.65 -24.30 6.50
CA LYS A 3 47.98 -24.23 5.20
C LYS A 3 46.64 -24.97 5.32
N HIS A 4 45.71 -24.62 4.44
CA HIS A 4 44.42 -25.27 4.17
C HIS A 4 43.24 -24.92 5.09
N LYS A 5 42.38 -24.00 4.63
CA LYS A 5 40.97 -24.29 4.24
C LYS A 5 40.28 -23.04 3.67
N SER A 6 40.51 -22.73 2.39
CA SER A 6 39.65 -21.77 1.67
C SER A 6 39.50 -22.24 0.22
N ARG A 7 38.48 -23.07 -0.02
CA ARG A 7 38.06 -23.51 -1.36
C ARG A 7 36.65 -24.08 -1.27
N LYS A 8 35.65 -23.23 -1.02
CA LYS A 8 34.24 -23.63 -1.09
C LYS A 8 33.24 -22.47 -1.29
N ILE A 9 33.65 -21.38 -1.92
CA ILE A 9 32.77 -20.22 -2.21
C ILE A 9 32.46 -20.07 -3.71
N ASP A 10 33.15 -20.83 -4.59
CA ASP A 10 33.20 -20.49 -6.02
C ASP A 10 32.14 -21.16 -6.92
N SER A 11 31.24 -21.99 -6.37
CA SER A 11 30.23 -22.69 -7.17
C SER A 11 28.83 -22.06 -7.11
N THR A 12 28.57 -21.16 -6.16
CA THR A 12 27.23 -20.54 -6.01
C THR A 12 27.08 -19.27 -6.85
N GLN A 13 28.16 -18.54 -7.13
CA GLN A 13 28.09 -17.32 -7.93
C GLN A 13 27.96 -17.54 -9.45
N ARG A 14 28.32 -18.72 -9.96
CA ARG A 14 28.15 -19.04 -11.40
C ARG A 14 26.71 -19.31 -11.84
N VAL A 15 25.76 -19.37 -10.92
CA VAL A 15 24.33 -19.59 -11.23
C VAL A 15 23.58 -18.28 -11.50
N LEU A 16 24.15 -17.12 -11.14
CA LEU A 16 23.49 -15.81 -11.29
C LEU A 16 23.77 -15.08 -12.60
N GLU A 17 24.60 -15.65 -13.50
CA GLU A 17 24.97 -14.99 -14.76
C GLU A 17 24.16 -15.47 -15.97
N LYS A 18 23.23 -16.41 -15.78
CA LYS A 18 22.36 -16.88 -16.86
C LYS A 18 21.16 -15.95 -16.96
N LYS A 19 21.12 -15.11 -18.00
CA LYS A 19 19.94 -14.28 -18.31
C LYS A 19 18.70 -15.19 -18.37
N PRO A 20 17.61 -14.85 -17.64
CA PRO A 20 16.42 -15.69 -17.60
C PRO A 20 15.89 -15.87 -19.02
N THR A 21 15.57 -17.10 -19.39
CA THR A 21 15.02 -17.39 -20.71
C THR A 21 13.59 -16.84 -20.80
N LYS A 22 13.07 -16.66 -22.03
CA LYS A 22 11.68 -16.19 -22.22
C LYS A 22 10.65 -17.11 -21.53
N GLU A 23 10.97 -18.40 -21.39
CA GLU A 23 10.12 -19.38 -20.70
C GLU A 23 10.12 -19.17 -19.18
N ASP A 24 11.28 -18.87 -18.58
CA ASP A 24 11.39 -18.53 -17.15
C ASP A 24 10.61 -17.25 -16.81
N LEU A 25 10.71 -16.23 -17.67
CA LEU A 25 9.95 -14.99 -17.51
C LEU A 25 8.43 -15.22 -17.63
N ASN A 26 7.99 -16.09 -18.54
CA ASN A 26 6.58 -16.42 -18.71
C ASN A 26 6.02 -17.23 -17.53
N TYR A 27 6.84 -18.12 -16.95
CA TYR A 27 6.49 -18.86 -15.74
C TYR A 27 6.35 -17.95 -14.52
N ILE A 28 7.30 -17.03 -14.30
CA ILE A 28 7.25 -16.03 -13.21
C ILE A 28 6.02 -15.11 -13.36
N TRP A 29 5.69 -14.71 -14.59
CA TRP A 29 4.51 -13.90 -14.87
C TRP A 29 3.20 -14.67 -14.58
N ASN A 30 3.14 -15.95 -14.95
CA ASN A 30 1.97 -16.78 -14.71
C ASN A 30 1.76 -17.13 -13.24
N THR A 31 2.82 -17.43 -12.49
CA THR A 31 2.69 -17.75 -11.05
C THR A 31 2.23 -16.53 -10.25
N GLY A 32 2.77 -15.34 -10.52
CA GLY A 32 2.28 -14.09 -9.90
C GLY A 32 0.83 -13.76 -10.26
N ALA A 33 0.41 -14.03 -11.51
CA ALA A 33 -0.98 -13.85 -11.92
C ALA A 33 -1.93 -14.85 -11.25
N LEU A 34 -1.51 -16.10 -11.03
CA LEU A 34 -2.29 -17.12 -10.35
C LEU A 34 -2.44 -16.85 -8.84
N GLU A 35 -1.38 -16.41 -8.16
CA GLU A 35 -1.45 -16.00 -6.75
C GLU A 35 -2.39 -14.81 -6.54
N LYS A 36 -2.32 -13.83 -7.44
CA LYS A 36 -3.22 -12.67 -7.41
C LYS A 36 -4.68 -13.09 -7.57
N LYS A 37 -4.97 -13.98 -8.54
CA LYS A 37 -6.33 -14.52 -8.76
C LYS A 37 -6.83 -15.36 -7.57
N ALA A 38 -5.97 -16.12 -6.91
CA ALA A 38 -6.32 -16.90 -5.73
C ALA A 38 -6.68 -15.99 -4.54
N LYS A 39 -5.90 -14.92 -4.32
CA LYS A 39 -6.14 -13.92 -3.27
C LYS A 39 -7.41 -13.11 -3.54
N GLU A 40 -7.68 -12.77 -4.79
CA GLU A 40 -8.91 -12.10 -5.22
C GLU A 40 -10.12 -12.99 -4.95
N ARG A 41 -10.12 -14.26 -5.39
CA ARG A 41 -11.20 -15.24 -5.12
C ARG A 41 -11.48 -15.46 -3.65
N GLY A 42 -10.44 -15.67 -2.83
CA GLY A 42 -10.62 -15.87 -1.39
C GLY A 42 -11.25 -14.66 -0.71
N SER A 43 -10.90 -13.47 -1.18
CA SER A 43 -11.49 -12.24 -0.68
C SER A 43 -12.93 -12.03 -1.17
N GLU A 44 -13.23 -12.36 -2.41
CA GLU A 44 -14.58 -12.31 -3.00
C GLU A 44 -15.52 -13.25 -2.25
N TRP A 45 -15.11 -14.50 -2.05
CA TRP A 45 -15.89 -15.49 -1.30
C TRP A 45 -16.26 -15.01 0.11
N TYR A 46 -15.32 -14.37 0.81
CA TYR A 46 -15.57 -13.82 2.15
C TYR A 46 -16.62 -12.70 2.12
N TYR A 47 -16.52 -11.79 1.16
CA TYR A 47 -17.45 -10.67 1.04
C TYR A 47 -18.83 -11.08 0.49
N ASP A 48 -18.90 -12.12 -0.33
CA ASP A 48 -20.17 -12.68 -0.82
C ASP A 48 -20.89 -13.49 0.27
N THR A 49 -20.14 -14.21 1.12
CA THR A 49 -20.72 -15.03 2.19
C THR A 49 -21.20 -14.19 3.37
N PHE A 50 -20.39 -13.22 3.80
CA PHE A 50 -20.69 -12.42 5.00
C PHE A 50 -21.27 -11.04 4.70
N GLY A 51 -21.24 -10.57 3.45
CA GLY A 51 -21.80 -9.29 3.04
C GLY A 51 -21.26 -8.12 3.88
N VAL A 52 -22.17 -7.24 4.31
CA VAL A 52 -21.85 -6.09 5.18
C VAL A 52 -21.35 -6.56 6.55
N THR A 53 -21.86 -7.68 7.08
CA THR A 53 -21.43 -8.25 8.37
C THR A 53 -19.94 -8.62 8.37
N GLY A 54 -19.39 -8.99 7.20
CA GLY A 54 -17.96 -9.24 7.01
C GLY A 54 -17.08 -8.02 7.32
N THR A 55 -17.58 -6.80 7.14
CA THR A 55 -16.84 -5.57 7.47
C THR A 55 -16.68 -5.39 8.98
N ILE A 56 -17.72 -5.70 9.74
CA ILE A 56 -17.72 -5.63 11.21
C ILE A 56 -16.79 -6.71 11.77
N LEU A 57 -16.90 -7.94 11.25
CA LEU A 57 -16.00 -9.04 11.62
C LEU A 57 -14.53 -8.68 11.36
N SER A 58 -14.23 -8.12 10.19
CA SER A 58 -12.88 -7.66 9.87
C SER A 58 -12.39 -6.60 10.86
N ALA A 59 -13.22 -5.64 11.23
CA ALA A 59 -12.85 -4.61 12.21
C ALA A 59 -12.61 -5.20 13.61
N LEU A 60 -13.42 -6.18 14.03
CA LEU A 60 -13.24 -6.90 15.29
C LEU A 60 -11.94 -7.71 15.30
N PHE A 61 -11.59 -8.37 14.19
CA PHE A 61 -10.30 -9.06 14.07
C PHE A 61 -9.12 -8.09 14.13
N SER A 62 -9.20 -6.94 13.47
CA SER A 62 -8.19 -5.89 13.57
C SER A 62 -8.05 -5.35 14.99
N LEU A 63 -9.18 -5.20 15.70
CA LEU A 63 -9.18 -4.78 17.10
C LEU A 63 -8.55 -5.84 18.02
N ALA A 64 -8.84 -7.12 17.79
CA ALA A 64 -8.21 -8.22 18.53
C ALA A 64 -6.69 -8.22 18.30
N PHE A 65 -6.24 -7.99 17.07
CA PHE A 65 -4.82 -7.87 16.75
C PHE A 65 -4.16 -6.66 17.43
N LEU A 66 -4.86 -5.51 17.47
CA LEU A 66 -4.43 -4.35 18.25
C LEU A 66 -4.28 -4.71 19.74
N GLY A 67 -5.26 -5.43 20.30
CA GLY A 67 -5.23 -5.91 21.68
C GLY A 67 -4.00 -6.79 21.97
N ILE A 68 -3.66 -7.71 21.08
CA ILE A 68 -2.43 -8.52 21.18
C ILE A 68 -1.20 -7.60 21.17
N GLY A 69 -1.16 -6.61 20.28
CA GLY A 69 -0.07 -5.63 20.23
C GLY A 69 0.08 -4.82 21.53
N ILE A 70 -1.03 -4.42 22.15
CA ILE A 70 -1.05 -3.74 23.45
C ILE A 70 -0.49 -4.64 24.55
N LEU A 71 -0.85 -5.93 24.57
CA LEU A 71 -0.31 -6.89 25.54
C LEU A 71 1.19 -7.09 25.38
N VAL A 72 1.68 -7.20 24.14
CA VAL A 72 3.12 -7.29 23.84
C VAL A 72 3.84 -6.03 24.31
N LEU A 73 3.28 -4.84 24.04
CA LEU A 73 3.83 -3.58 24.53
C LEU A 73 3.85 -3.51 26.07
N ASP A 74 2.80 -3.99 26.74
CA ASP A 74 2.76 -4.02 28.21
C ASP A 74 3.83 -4.94 28.79
N TYR A 75 4.04 -6.12 28.19
CA TYR A 75 5.11 -7.03 28.58
C TYR A 75 6.48 -6.34 28.48
N PHE A 76 6.81 -5.75 27.33
CA PHE A 76 8.08 -5.06 27.16
C PHE A 76 8.21 -3.80 28.02
N ALA A 77 7.13 -3.06 28.27
CA ALA A 77 7.15 -1.89 29.14
C ALA A 77 7.52 -2.27 30.58
N ARG A 78 7.02 -3.41 31.07
CA ARG A 78 7.35 -3.92 32.41
C ARG A 78 8.79 -4.41 32.49
N GLU A 79 9.23 -5.21 31.52
CA GLU A 79 10.59 -5.78 31.50
C GLU A 79 11.68 -4.70 31.35
N THR A 80 11.41 -3.64 30.58
CA THR A 80 12.40 -2.56 30.33
C THR A 80 12.23 -1.34 31.23
N ALA A 81 11.16 -1.31 32.07
CA ALA A 81 10.74 -0.15 32.84
C ALA A 81 10.65 1.16 32.02
N SER A 82 10.33 1.05 30.72
CA SER A 82 10.34 2.19 29.80
C SER A 82 9.05 3.01 29.88
N ALA A 83 9.19 4.27 30.33
CA ALA A 83 8.09 5.23 30.36
C ALA A 83 7.50 5.52 28.96
N ILE A 84 8.32 5.42 27.90
CA ILE A 84 7.87 5.63 26.52
C ILE A 84 6.94 4.49 26.10
N LEU A 85 7.32 3.22 26.34
CA LEU A 85 6.46 2.08 26.01
C LEU A 85 5.16 2.10 26.82
N ALA A 86 5.23 2.46 28.11
CA ALA A 86 4.05 2.65 28.94
C ALA A 86 3.13 3.75 28.40
N GLY A 87 3.70 4.87 27.93
CA GLY A 87 2.95 5.95 27.30
C GLY A 87 2.28 5.53 25.99
N ILE A 88 2.99 4.80 25.12
CA ILE A 88 2.42 4.28 23.86
C ILE A 88 1.26 3.33 24.15
N ARG A 89 1.43 2.41 25.12
CA ARG A 89 0.36 1.53 25.60
C ARG A 89 -0.85 2.35 26.07
N GLY A 90 -0.63 3.36 26.90
CA GLY A 90 -1.67 4.24 27.41
C GLY A 90 -2.43 4.96 26.30
N PHE A 91 -1.72 5.48 25.30
CA PHE A 91 -2.31 6.10 24.11
C PHE A 91 -3.18 5.12 23.32
N LEU A 92 -2.67 3.91 23.04
CA LEU A 92 -3.44 2.90 22.31
C LEU A 92 -4.72 2.50 23.06
N LEU A 93 -4.63 2.32 24.39
CA LEU A 93 -5.78 1.99 25.24
C LEU A 93 -6.81 3.13 25.31
N ALA A 94 -6.34 4.38 25.40
CA ALA A 94 -7.22 5.54 25.47
C ALA A 94 -7.97 5.83 24.16
N ASN A 95 -7.51 5.26 23.04
CA ASN A 95 -8.07 5.52 21.70
C ASN A 95 -8.56 4.24 21.02
N VAL A 96 -8.87 3.18 21.77
CA VAL A 96 -9.33 1.88 21.22
C VAL A 96 -10.59 2.06 20.38
N ASP A 97 -11.50 2.92 20.81
CA ASP A 97 -12.73 3.31 20.11
C ASP A 97 -12.44 4.03 18.79
N VAL A 98 -11.48 4.96 18.78
CA VAL A 98 -11.03 5.65 17.56
C VAL A 98 -10.42 4.66 16.58
N PHE A 99 -9.55 3.75 17.05
CA PHE A 99 -8.99 2.70 16.20
C PHE A 99 -10.07 1.74 15.66
N PHE A 100 -11.05 1.39 16.48
CA PHE A 100 -12.19 0.59 16.04
C PHE A 100 -12.97 1.28 14.91
N LEU A 101 -13.26 2.57 15.05
CA LEU A 101 -13.90 3.37 13.99
C LEU A 101 -13.06 3.42 12.72
N ILE A 102 -11.74 3.59 12.84
CA ILE A 102 -10.81 3.59 11.70
C ILE A 102 -10.82 2.23 10.99
N PHE A 103 -10.75 1.12 11.74
CA PHE A 103 -10.79 -0.22 11.16
C PHE A 103 -12.13 -0.49 10.48
N LEU A 104 -13.24 -0.13 11.13
CA LEU A 104 -14.58 -0.28 10.57
C LEU A 104 -14.73 0.49 9.27
N LEU A 105 -14.34 1.77 9.27
CA LEU A 105 -14.43 2.63 8.10
C LEU A 105 -13.52 2.12 6.97
N THR A 106 -12.31 1.67 7.29
CA THR A 106 -11.37 1.11 6.30
C THR A 106 -11.90 -0.17 5.68
N SER A 107 -12.46 -1.08 6.49
CA SER A 107 -13.10 -2.31 6.02
C SER A 107 -14.34 -2.02 5.18
N PHE A 108 -15.12 -1.01 5.56
CA PHE A 108 -16.29 -0.57 4.81
C PHE A 108 -15.92 0.02 3.44
N ILE A 109 -14.94 0.93 3.40
CA ILE A 109 -14.39 1.49 2.15
C ILE A 109 -13.90 0.35 1.25
N THR A 110 -13.18 -0.62 1.82
CA THR A 110 -12.66 -1.77 1.08
C THR A 110 -13.80 -2.60 0.48
N TYR A 111 -14.84 -2.88 1.25
CA TYR A 111 -16.03 -3.58 0.79
C TYR A 111 -16.74 -2.84 -0.37
N CYS A 112 -17.02 -1.54 -0.20
CA CYS A 112 -17.64 -0.72 -1.23
C CYS A 112 -16.80 -0.65 -2.51
N SER A 113 -15.47 -0.56 -2.37
CA SER A 113 -14.54 -0.50 -3.51
C SER A 113 -14.53 -1.76 -4.37
N LYS A 114 -14.84 -2.92 -3.79
CA LYS A 114 -14.92 -4.20 -4.51
C LYS A 114 -16.25 -4.40 -5.20
N ARG A 115 -17.35 -3.93 -4.58
CA ARG A 115 -18.70 -4.13 -5.10
C ARG A 115 -19.08 -3.13 -6.20
N GLN A 116 -18.53 -1.91 -6.19
CA GLN A 116 -18.87 -0.88 -7.17
C GLN A 116 -17.62 -0.15 -7.68
N HIS A 117 -17.32 -0.34 -8.97
CA HIS A 117 -16.16 0.27 -9.64
C HIS A 117 -16.20 1.81 -9.63
N GLY A 118 -17.39 2.42 -9.75
CA GLY A 118 -17.57 3.88 -9.67
C GLY A 118 -17.30 4.44 -8.28
N VAL A 119 -17.71 3.72 -7.22
CA VAL A 119 -17.46 4.12 -5.83
C VAL A 119 -15.98 4.04 -5.49
N ARG A 120 -15.25 3.06 -6.04
CA ARG A 120 -13.80 2.95 -5.87
C ARG A 120 -13.04 4.19 -6.38
N LEU A 121 -13.46 4.74 -7.52
CA LEU A 121 -12.83 5.95 -8.08
C LEU A 121 -12.99 7.17 -7.18
N VAL A 122 -14.18 7.35 -6.59
CA VAL A 122 -14.48 8.52 -5.73
C VAL A 122 -13.97 8.33 -4.30
N LEU A 123 -14.08 7.13 -3.72
CA LEU A 123 -13.66 6.89 -2.34
C LEU A 123 -12.15 6.67 -2.19
N SER A 124 -11.43 6.25 -3.24
CA SER A 124 -10.00 5.94 -3.09
C SER A 124 -9.12 7.14 -2.68
N PRO A 125 -9.30 8.37 -3.23
CA PRO A 125 -8.58 9.54 -2.75
C PRO A 125 -8.90 9.88 -1.30
N PHE A 126 -10.19 9.78 -0.93
CA PHE A 126 -10.64 10.06 0.42
C PHE A 126 -10.06 9.07 1.43
N ALA A 127 -10.11 7.78 1.11
CA ALA A 127 -9.54 6.71 1.93
C ALA A 127 -8.03 6.89 2.12
N GLY A 128 -7.32 7.24 1.04
CA GLY A 128 -5.89 7.53 1.08
C GLY A 128 -5.57 8.72 1.99
N ALA A 129 -6.26 9.85 1.78
CA ALA A 129 -6.09 11.05 2.58
C ALA A 129 -6.40 10.81 4.07
N LEU A 130 -7.47 10.06 4.35
CA LEU A 130 -7.85 9.71 5.71
C LEU A 130 -6.79 8.82 6.38
N GLY A 131 -6.29 7.80 5.67
CA GLY A 131 -5.20 6.96 6.14
C GLY A 131 -3.94 7.75 6.45
N THR A 132 -3.59 8.71 5.59
CA THR A 132 -2.47 9.63 5.82
C THR A 132 -2.69 10.52 7.03
N ALA A 133 -3.88 11.09 7.20
CA ALA A 133 -4.21 11.90 8.37
C ALA A 133 -4.13 11.10 9.68
N VAL A 134 -4.68 9.88 9.69
CA VAL A 134 -4.57 8.95 10.83
C VAL A 134 -3.11 8.61 11.14
N PHE A 135 -2.29 8.38 10.12
CA PHE A 135 -0.87 8.12 10.29
C PHE A 135 -0.15 9.29 10.94
N PHE A 136 -0.32 10.52 10.43
CA PHE A 136 0.30 11.71 11.00
C PHE A 136 -0.20 12.01 12.41
N TRP A 137 -1.49 11.81 12.68
CA TRP A 137 -2.06 11.95 14.02
C TRP A 137 -1.43 10.95 15.00
N THR A 138 -1.31 9.69 14.61
CA THR A 138 -0.68 8.64 15.42
C THR A 138 0.78 8.96 15.67
N ALA A 139 1.53 9.33 14.62
CA ALA A 139 2.93 9.70 14.71
C ALA A 139 3.14 10.88 15.65
N ALA A 140 2.34 11.95 15.54
CA ALA A 140 2.45 13.11 16.40
C ALA A 140 2.21 12.76 17.89
N ASN A 141 1.22 11.92 18.19
CA ASN A 141 0.99 11.49 19.57
C ASN A 141 2.14 10.66 20.12
N ILE A 142 2.69 9.74 19.32
CA ILE A 142 3.88 8.96 19.71
C ILE A 142 5.09 9.89 19.94
N THR A 143 5.28 10.90 19.08
CA THR A 143 6.34 11.90 19.26
C THR A 143 6.15 12.72 20.54
N LEU A 144 4.92 13.09 20.91
CA LEU A 144 4.64 13.77 22.18
C LEU A 144 4.97 12.87 23.39
N ILE A 145 4.67 11.58 23.31
CA ILE A 145 5.00 10.61 24.36
C ILE A 145 6.52 10.49 24.49
N ALA A 146 7.26 10.42 23.37
CA ALA A 146 8.72 10.40 23.37
C ALA A 146 9.31 11.70 23.92
N ASN A 147 8.70 12.85 23.62
CA ASN A 147 9.09 14.14 24.18
C ASN A 147 8.92 14.16 25.70
N ALA A 148 7.82 13.62 26.24
CA ALA A 148 7.61 13.58 27.69
C ALA A 148 8.74 12.83 28.44
N GLY A 149 9.38 11.84 27.80
CA GLY A 149 10.53 11.13 28.37
C GLY A 149 11.89 11.81 28.15
N THR A 150 12.02 12.69 27.16
CA THR A 150 13.32 13.28 26.76
C THR A 150 13.43 14.78 27.03
N GLY A 151 12.31 15.48 27.22
CA GLY A 151 12.26 16.94 27.35
C GLY A 151 12.70 17.70 26.10
N ASN A 152 12.73 17.06 24.93
CA ASN A 152 13.27 17.65 23.72
C ASN A 152 12.25 18.60 23.04
N ILE A 153 12.51 19.90 23.16
CA ILE A 153 11.68 20.98 22.58
C ILE A 153 11.44 20.78 21.08
N ALA A 154 12.41 20.27 20.30
CA ALA A 154 12.23 20.04 18.87
C ALA A 154 11.16 18.97 18.59
N LEU A 155 11.11 17.89 19.40
CA LEU A 155 10.07 16.86 19.27
C LEU A 155 8.69 17.42 19.57
N PHE A 156 8.59 18.26 20.61
CA PHE A 156 7.33 18.96 20.92
C PHE A 156 6.87 19.83 19.76
N THR A 157 7.73 20.71 19.25
CA THR A 157 7.38 21.64 18.16
C THR A 157 6.96 20.90 16.89
N ILE A 158 7.64 19.82 16.52
CA ILE A 158 7.28 19.01 15.35
C ILE A 158 5.90 18.36 15.56
N ALA A 159 5.68 17.73 16.71
CA ALA A 159 4.43 17.05 16.98
C ALA A 159 3.23 18.01 17.07
N ASP A 160 3.42 19.16 17.71
CA ASP A 160 2.41 20.22 17.79
C ASP A 160 2.09 20.80 16.41
N SER A 161 3.13 21.05 15.60
CA SER A 161 2.95 21.50 14.20
C SER A 161 2.14 20.51 13.37
N ILE A 162 2.39 19.19 13.52
CA ILE A 162 1.62 18.16 12.82
C ILE A 162 0.16 18.15 13.30
N ARG A 163 -0.09 18.25 14.61
CA ARG A 163 -1.46 18.27 15.16
C ARG A 163 -2.25 19.49 14.68
N ASN A 164 -1.64 20.67 14.72
CA ASN A 164 -2.29 21.92 14.33
C ASN A 164 -2.57 22.00 12.82
N ASN A 165 -1.74 21.34 12.01
CA ASN A 165 -1.89 21.31 10.55
C ASN A 165 -2.56 20.03 10.04
N LEU A 166 -3.12 19.18 10.90
CA LEU A 166 -3.64 17.88 10.49
C LEU A 166 -4.75 17.99 9.42
N LEU A 167 -5.62 18.99 9.55
CA LEU A 167 -6.67 19.28 8.57
C LEU A 167 -6.08 19.73 7.22
N ALA A 168 -5.02 20.54 7.24
CA ALA A 168 -4.33 20.99 6.04
C ALA A 168 -3.61 19.82 5.34
N ILE A 169 -2.93 18.96 6.11
CA ILE A 169 -2.33 17.72 5.61
C ILE A 169 -3.39 16.86 4.93
N PHE A 170 -4.52 16.61 5.61
CA PHE A 170 -5.65 15.88 5.02
C PHE A 170 -6.12 16.50 3.69
N GLY A 171 -6.34 17.82 3.67
CA GLY A 171 -6.77 18.55 2.47
C GLY A 171 -5.77 18.46 1.30
N ILE A 172 -4.47 18.55 1.57
CA ILE A 172 -3.42 18.42 0.55
C ILE A 172 -3.42 17.01 -0.05
N PHE A 173 -3.45 15.97 0.78
CA PHE A 173 -3.47 14.59 0.27
C PHE A 173 -4.78 14.25 -0.45
N LEU A 174 -5.90 14.81 0.01
CA LEU A 174 -7.20 14.65 -0.65
C LEU A 174 -7.18 15.27 -2.05
N THR A 175 -6.73 16.52 -2.17
CA THR A 175 -6.65 17.22 -3.45
C THR A 175 -5.67 16.54 -4.41
N LEU A 176 -4.49 16.14 -3.94
CA LEU A 176 -3.53 15.36 -4.74
C LEU A 176 -4.13 14.03 -5.22
N GLY A 177 -4.83 13.30 -4.33
CA GLY A 177 -5.47 12.05 -4.69
C GLY A 177 -6.53 12.24 -5.80
N TYR A 178 -7.36 13.28 -5.71
CA TYR A 178 -8.34 13.59 -6.74
C TYR A 178 -7.70 14.05 -8.05
N LEU A 179 -6.62 14.84 -8.01
CA LEU A 179 -5.88 15.24 -9.21
C LEU A 179 -5.31 14.03 -9.96
N ILE A 180 -4.81 13.02 -9.26
CA ILE A 180 -4.32 11.77 -9.85
C ILE A 180 -5.46 10.97 -10.49
N VAL A 181 -6.63 10.92 -9.84
CA VAL A 181 -7.80 10.22 -10.39
C VAL A 181 -8.32 10.91 -11.65
N LEU A 182 -8.34 12.24 -11.68
CA LEU A 182 -8.81 13.03 -12.83
C LEU A 182 -7.82 13.02 -14.01
N SER A 183 -6.52 12.86 -13.77
CA SER A 183 -5.51 12.84 -14.84
C SER A 183 -5.43 11.51 -15.59
N LYS A 184 -5.85 10.39 -14.98
CA LYS A 184 -5.89 9.06 -15.61
C LYS A 184 -6.66 9.00 -16.93
N PRO A 185 -7.94 9.41 -17.01
CA PRO A 185 -8.69 9.36 -18.27
C PRO A 185 -8.11 10.29 -19.34
N MET A 186 -7.47 11.40 -18.95
CA MET A 186 -6.74 12.27 -19.89
C MET A 186 -5.55 11.55 -20.54
N PHE A 187 -4.77 10.79 -19.77
CA PHE A 187 -3.63 10.03 -20.30
C PHE A 187 -4.05 8.84 -21.16
N GLU A 188 -5.12 8.13 -20.79
CA GLU A 188 -5.66 7.02 -21.59
C GLU A 188 -6.23 7.52 -22.92
N GLY A 189 -6.90 8.67 -22.92
CA GLY A 189 -7.35 9.34 -24.15
C GLY A 189 -6.19 9.70 -25.08
N ILE A 190 -5.13 10.34 -24.56
CA ILE A 190 -3.95 10.73 -25.36
C ILE A 190 -3.23 9.50 -25.94
N SER A 191 -3.12 8.41 -25.19
CA SER A 191 -2.52 7.15 -25.68
C SER A 191 -3.33 6.51 -26.80
N GLY A 192 -4.67 6.58 -26.74
CA GLY A 192 -5.56 6.09 -27.80
C GLY A 192 -5.41 6.89 -29.09
N TYR A 193 -5.43 8.23 -29.00
CA TYR A 193 -5.27 9.12 -30.15
C TYR A 193 -3.91 8.98 -30.84
N MET A 194 -2.84 8.71 -30.09
CA MET A 194 -1.50 8.47 -30.64
C MET A 194 -1.42 7.13 -31.39
N CYS A 195 -2.11 6.09 -30.90
CA CYS A 195 -2.14 4.77 -31.53
C CYS A 195 -2.96 4.80 -32.84
N GLU A 196 -4.10 5.47 -32.83
CA GLU A 196 -4.97 5.62 -34.01
C GLU A 196 -4.27 6.41 -35.13
N LYS A 197 -3.55 7.49 -34.80
CA LYS A 197 -2.72 8.22 -35.78
C LYS A 197 -1.55 7.39 -36.30
N ALA A 198 -0.93 6.55 -35.47
CA ALA A 198 0.19 5.70 -35.91
C ALA A 198 -0.27 4.61 -36.90
N VAL A 199 -1.44 4.02 -36.67
CA VAL A 199 -2.04 3.02 -37.57
C VAL A 199 -2.50 3.65 -38.88
N ALA A 200 -3.16 4.81 -38.83
CA ALA A 200 -3.57 5.56 -40.02
C ALA A 200 -2.38 6.03 -40.89
N SER A 201 -1.19 6.20 -40.30
CA SER A 201 0.02 6.60 -41.04
C SER A 201 0.71 5.42 -41.76
N GLN A 202 0.40 4.17 -41.40
CA GLN A 202 0.96 2.98 -42.07
C GLN A 202 0.12 2.50 -43.26
N GLU A 203 -1.17 2.85 -43.32
CA GLU A 203 -2.05 2.49 -44.45
C GLU A 203 -1.81 3.33 -45.72
N HIS A 204 -1.06 4.42 -45.62
CA HIS A 204 -0.74 5.31 -46.75
C HIS A 204 0.66 5.13 -47.34
N GLU A 205 1.42 4.10 -46.97
CA GLU A 205 2.59 3.71 -47.78
C GLU A 205 2.12 2.85 -48.98
N PRO A 206 2.15 3.38 -50.21
CA PRO A 206 1.83 2.58 -51.38
C PRO A 206 2.86 1.45 -51.50
N ASN A 207 2.38 0.21 -51.40
CA ASN A 207 3.11 -1.02 -51.60
C ASN A 207 3.86 -1.00 -52.96
N LYS A 208 5.13 -0.59 -52.93
CA LYS A 208 6.01 -0.50 -54.11
C LYS A 208 6.78 -1.79 -54.39
N THR A 209 6.36 -2.94 -53.85
CA THR A 209 7.20 -4.15 -53.87
C THR A 209 6.53 -5.35 -54.53
N TYR A 210 5.73 -5.18 -55.59
CA TYR A 210 5.32 -6.29 -56.45
C TYR A 210 5.20 -5.86 -57.92
N ARG A 211 6.31 -5.43 -58.54
CA ARG A 211 6.38 -5.29 -60.01
C ARG A 211 7.81 -5.40 -60.55
N SER A 212 8.51 -6.52 -60.34
CA SER A 212 9.77 -6.78 -61.06
C SER A 212 10.13 -8.26 -61.25
N LYS A 213 9.16 -9.14 -61.49
CA LYS A 213 9.45 -10.52 -61.97
C LYS A 213 8.41 -11.01 -62.97
N GLN A 214 8.25 -10.26 -64.06
CA GLN A 214 7.78 -10.78 -65.35
C GLN A 214 8.45 -9.95 -66.42
N ASN A 215 9.64 -10.40 -66.84
CA ASN A 215 10.24 -10.30 -68.17
C ASN A 215 11.57 -11.05 -68.14
#